data_AF-A0AAD4PZZ9-F1
#
_entry.id   AF-A0AAD4PZZ9-F1
#
_cell.length_a   1.000
_cell.length_b   1.000
_cell.length_c   1.000
_cell.angle_alpha   90.00
_cell.angle_beta   90.00
_cell.angle_gamma   90.00
#
_symmetry.space_group_name_H-M   'P 1'
#
loop_
_entity.id
_entity.type
_entity.pdbx_description
1 polymer ?
#
loop_
_entity_poly.entity_id
_entity_poly.type
_entity_poly.pdbx_seq_one_letter_code
_entity_poly.pdbx_strand_id
1 'polypeptide(L)'
;MANHVSKASMANRHGAASSNVGSGQLYVDGDQRVDSQAEIRERERYKEGQTGSHMANDSSSSTHVLFKDDRSIANRLAREEQRARKGEQDQPVDREAELSKKDPTLPAKNHGNKPSKGAQIDAELKAEDEQRLREKRGK
;
A
#
# COMPACT_ATOMS: atom_id res chain seq x y z
N MET A 1 17.01 -0.53 75.14
CA MET A 1 15.98 0.50 74.87
C MET A 1 16.41 1.30 73.63
N ALA A 2 15.41 1.80 72.90
CA ALA A 2 15.47 2.65 71.69
C ALA A 2 15.22 1.92 70.35
N ASN A 3 14.02 2.19 69.85
CA ASN A 3 13.34 1.69 68.66
C ASN A 3 13.95 2.21 67.36
N HIS A 4 13.99 1.37 66.32
CA HIS A 4 13.88 1.83 64.93
C HIS A 4 12.79 1.03 64.20
N VAL A 5 11.68 1.74 63.95
CA VAL A 5 10.51 1.28 63.22
C VAL A 5 10.83 1.31 61.72
N SER A 6 11.00 0.15 61.11
CA SER A 6 11.10 0.04 59.65
C SER A 6 9.70 0.21 59.05
N LYS A 7 9.45 1.40 58.48
CA LYS A 7 8.27 1.74 57.67
C LYS A 7 8.00 0.64 56.64
N ALA A 8 6.86 -0.04 56.78
CA ALA A 8 6.28 -0.81 55.68
C ALA A 8 5.89 0.18 54.57
N SER A 9 6.65 0.21 53.47
CA SER A 9 6.21 0.92 52.28
C SER A 9 4.97 0.20 51.75
N MET A 10 3.81 0.85 51.83
CA MET A 10 2.60 0.38 51.18
C MET A 10 2.88 0.24 49.68
N ALA A 11 3.03 -0.99 49.21
CA ALA A 11 3.00 -1.31 47.80
C ALA A 11 1.59 -0.99 47.30
N ASN A 12 1.42 0.17 46.69
CA ASN A 12 0.19 0.57 46.01
C ASN A 12 0.05 -0.32 44.76
N ARG A 13 -0.49 -1.52 44.95
CA ARG A 13 -0.87 -2.43 43.86
C ARG A 13 -2.09 -1.83 43.18
N HIS A 14 -1.85 -0.98 42.18
CA HIS A 14 -2.90 -0.49 41.30
C HIS A 14 -3.48 -1.70 40.57
N GLY A 15 -4.69 -2.09 40.97
CA GLY A 15 -5.41 -3.22 40.40
C GLY A 15 -5.69 -2.98 38.93
N ALA A 16 -5.25 -3.90 38.08
CA ALA A 16 -5.70 -4.04 36.71
C ALA A 16 -7.18 -4.48 36.69
N ALA A 17 -8.08 -3.62 37.19
CA ALA A 17 -9.53 -3.87 37.28
C ALA A 17 -10.34 -2.58 37.57
N SER A 18 -9.84 -1.39 37.23
CA SER A 18 -10.48 -0.11 37.61
C SER A 18 -11.71 0.28 36.77
N SER A 19 -12.24 -0.63 35.94
CA SER A 19 -13.39 -0.33 35.08
C SER A 19 -14.69 -0.89 35.68
N ASN A 20 -15.82 -0.22 35.43
CA ASN A 20 -17.16 -0.68 35.86
C ASN A 20 -17.54 -2.07 35.34
N VAL A 21 -16.82 -2.59 34.35
CA VAL A 21 -17.07 -3.90 33.73
C VAL A 21 -16.02 -4.97 34.10
N GLY A 22 -15.07 -4.65 35.00
CA GLY A 22 -14.05 -5.59 35.46
C GLY A 22 -12.79 -5.62 34.60
N SER A 23 -12.08 -6.76 34.57
CA SER A 23 -10.85 -6.93 33.80
C SER A 23 -11.15 -7.24 32.33
N GLY A 24 -10.50 -6.50 31.41
CA GLY A 24 -10.71 -6.68 29.96
C GLY A 24 -10.32 -8.07 29.44
N GLN A 25 -9.49 -8.82 30.16
CA GLN A 25 -9.06 -10.17 29.77
C GLN A 25 -10.21 -11.19 29.61
N LEU A 26 -11.36 -10.94 30.23
CA LEU A 26 -12.54 -11.81 30.14
C LEU A 26 -13.39 -11.57 28.89
N TYR A 27 -13.27 -10.39 28.27
CA TYR A 27 -14.12 -9.97 27.14
C TYR A 27 -13.36 -9.84 25.83
N VAL A 28 -12.03 -9.76 25.89
CA VAL A 28 -11.18 -9.56 24.71
C VAL A 28 -10.75 -10.93 24.15
N ASP A 29 -11.36 -11.29 23.03
CA ASP A 29 -11.01 -12.44 22.21
C ASP A 29 -9.65 -12.24 21.50
N GLY A 30 -9.06 -13.34 21.02
CA GLY A 30 -7.70 -13.35 20.49
C GLY A 30 -7.43 -12.38 19.33
N ASP A 31 -8.44 -12.04 18.51
CA ASP A 31 -8.32 -11.09 17.40
C ASP A 31 -8.45 -9.61 17.82
N GLN A 32 -9.02 -9.35 19.00
CA GLN A 32 -9.18 -8.01 19.58
C GLN A 32 -8.01 -7.62 20.50
N ARG A 33 -7.14 -8.57 20.84
CA ARG A 33 -5.94 -8.29 21.64
C ARG A 33 -4.93 -7.53 20.80
N VAL A 34 -4.40 -6.45 21.35
CA VAL A 34 -3.21 -5.79 20.80
C VAL A 34 -2.01 -6.66 21.15
N ASP A 35 -1.49 -7.37 20.16
CA ASP A 35 -0.29 -8.19 20.33
C ASP A 35 0.94 -7.33 20.67
N SER A 36 1.88 -7.91 21.41
CA SER A 36 3.13 -7.23 21.72
C SER A 36 4.00 -7.09 20.47
N GLN A 37 4.86 -6.05 20.44
CA GLN A 37 5.83 -5.86 19.36
C GLN A 37 6.75 -7.07 19.12
N ALA A 38 7.02 -7.89 20.14
CA ALA A 38 7.80 -9.11 20.01
C ALA A 38 7.00 -10.20 19.28
N GLU A 39 5.76 -10.44 19.69
CA GLU A 39 4.85 -11.40 19.03
C GLU A 39 4.54 -11.01 17.59
N ILE A 40 4.38 -9.71 17.30
CA ILE A 40 4.17 -9.21 15.93
C ILE A 40 5.39 -9.50 15.03
N ARG A 41 6.61 -9.50 15.58
CA ARG A 41 7.84 -9.78 14.82
C ARG A 41 8.06 -11.28 14.62
N GLU A 42 7.66 -12.10 15.58
CA GLU A 42 7.78 -13.57 15.51
C GLU A 42 6.67 -14.21 14.66
N ARG A 43 5.52 -13.55 14.49
CA ARG A 43 4.49 -13.99 13.55
C ARG A 43 5.05 -14.03 12.15
N GLU A 44 4.78 -15.13 11.43
CA GLU A 44 5.02 -15.21 10.00
C GLU A 44 4.19 -14.11 9.32
N ARG A 45 4.84 -12.98 9.01
CA ARG A 45 4.28 -11.98 8.10
C ARG A 45 3.98 -12.70 6.79
N TYR A 46 2.80 -12.44 6.26
CA TYR A 46 2.22 -13.08 5.07
C TYR A 46 3.28 -13.70 4.16
N LYS A 47 3.21 -15.02 3.96
CA LYS A 47 4.05 -15.68 2.97
C LYS A 47 3.78 -14.98 1.64
N GLU A 48 4.77 -14.27 1.13
CA GLU A 48 4.71 -13.73 -0.22
C GLU A 48 4.31 -14.88 -1.14
N GLY A 49 3.24 -14.70 -1.91
CA GLY A 49 2.82 -15.71 -2.87
C GLY A 49 4.00 -16.06 -3.78
N GLN A 50 4.12 -17.32 -4.19
CA GLN A 50 5.21 -17.73 -5.07
C GLN A 50 5.32 -16.77 -6.26
N THR A 51 6.56 -16.38 -6.59
CA THR A 51 6.87 -15.50 -7.72
C THR A 51 6.23 -16.08 -8.99
N GLY A 52 5.34 -15.34 -9.65
CA GLY A 52 4.63 -15.83 -10.84
C GLY A 52 3.23 -16.40 -10.59
N SER A 53 2.79 -16.54 -9.33
CA SER A 53 1.43 -17.03 -8.99
C SER A 53 0.26 -16.21 -9.57
N HIS A 54 0.53 -14.98 -10.03
CA HIS A 54 -0.45 -14.11 -10.70
C HIS A 54 -0.41 -14.21 -12.24
N MET A 55 0.50 -15.00 -12.81
CA MET A 55 0.60 -15.18 -14.24
C MET A 55 -0.50 -16.12 -14.72
N ALA A 56 -1.37 -15.60 -15.59
CA ALA A 56 -2.51 -16.35 -16.13
C ALA A 56 -2.12 -17.62 -16.92
N ASN A 57 -0.84 -17.73 -17.31
CA ASN A 57 -0.32 -18.82 -18.13
C ASN A 57 0.69 -19.68 -17.39
N ASP A 58 1.01 -19.35 -16.13
CA ASP A 58 1.96 -20.13 -15.38
C ASP A 58 1.32 -21.46 -14.96
N SER A 59 1.61 -22.49 -15.74
CA SER A 59 1.14 -23.86 -15.50
C SER A 59 2.11 -24.64 -14.60
N SER A 60 3.06 -23.96 -13.92
CA SER A 60 4.18 -24.61 -13.23
C SER A 60 3.82 -25.47 -12.02
N SER A 61 2.58 -25.43 -11.49
CA SER A 61 2.14 -26.41 -10.50
C SER A 61 1.58 -27.66 -11.16
N SER A 62 2.48 -28.56 -11.56
CA SER A 62 2.16 -29.90 -12.11
C SER A 62 1.41 -30.83 -11.13
N THR A 63 1.09 -30.37 -9.91
CA THR A 63 0.57 -31.26 -8.84
C THR A 63 -0.74 -30.81 -8.19
N HIS A 64 -1.37 -29.72 -8.64
CA HIS A 64 -2.70 -29.33 -8.14
C HIS A 64 -3.65 -28.98 -9.30
N VAL A 65 -4.57 -29.90 -9.58
CA VAL A 65 -5.57 -29.84 -10.66
C VAL A 65 -6.72 -28.85 -10.34
N LEU A 66 -6.63 -28.08 -9.24
CA LEU A 66 -7.75 -27.31 -8.70
C LEU A 66 -7.66 -25.78 -8.92
N PHE A 67 -6.59 -25.27 -9.53
CA PHE A 67 -6.47 -23.85 -9.88
C PHE A 67 -5.95 -23.67 -11.30
N LYS A 68 -6.53 -24.41 -12.23
CA LYS A 68 -6.32 -24.21 -13.67
C LYS A 68 -7.48 -23.36 -14.14
N ASP A 69 -7.16 -22.20 -14.67
CA ASP A 69 -8.12 -21.37 -15.41
C ASP A 69 -8.88 -22.24 -16.43
N ASP A 70 -10.19 -22.46 -16.19
CA ASP A 70 -11.09 -23.35 -16.96
C ASP A 70 -11.27 -22.94 -18.43
N ARG A 71 -10.64 -21.85 -18.84
CA ARG A 71 -10.66 -21.39 -20.22
C ARG A 71 -9.89 -22.37 -21.11
N SER A 72 -10.54 -22.75 -22.22
CA SER A 72 -9.92 -23.52 -23.29
C SER A 72 -8.65 -22.84 -23.82
N ILE A 73 -7.75 -23.64 -24.40
CA ILE A 73 -6.48 -23.15 -24.99
C ILE A 73 -6.77 -22.05 -26.03
N ALA A 74 -7.83 -22.21 -26.83
CA ALA A 74 -8.26 -21.21 -27.80
C ALA A 74 -8.65 -19.87 -27.14
N ASN A 75 -9.36 -19.90 -26.01
CA ASN A 75 -9.75 -18.68 -25.28
C ASN A 75 -8.55 -18.01 -24.59
N ARG A 76 -7.59 -18.80 -24.09
CA ARG A 76 -6.34 -18.28 -23.52
C ARG A 76 -5.50 -17.58 -24.60
N LEU A 77 -5.34 -18.23 -25.75
CA LEU A 77 -4.62 -17.67 -26.90
C LEU A 77 -5.29 -16.40 -27.43
N ALA A 78 -6.61 -16.40 -27.61
CA ALA A 78 -7.35 -15.23 -28.05
C ALA A 78 -7.21 -14.05 -27.07
N ARG A 79 -7.18 -14.33 -25.75
CA ARG A 79 -6.94 -13.29 -24.74
C ARG A 79 -5.51 -12.75 -24.79
N GLU A 80 -4.52 -13.61 -24.96
CA GLU A 80 -3.13 -13.19 -25.13
C GLU A 80 -2.96 -12.34 -26.37
N GLU A 81 -3.57 -12.73 -27.48
CA GLU A 81 -3.54 -11.95 -28.72
C GLU A 81 -4.22 -10.58 -28.53
N GLN A 82 -5.35 -10.52 -27.83
CA GLN A 82 -5.97 -9.25 -27.44
C GLN A 82 -5.08 -8.42 -26.51
N ARG A 83 -4.36 -9.05 -25.58
CA ARG A 83 -3.42 -8.37 -24.69
C ARG A 83 -2.18 -7.88 -25.42
N ALA A 84 -1.66 -8.62 -26.40
CA ALA A 84 -0.54 -8.21 -27.22
C ALA A 84 -0.93 -7.02 -28.11
N ARG A 85 -2.12 -7.04 -28.70
CA ARG A 85 -2.68 -5.91 -29.46
C ARG A 85 -2.90 -4.69 -28.55
N LYS A 86 -3.41 -4.89 -27.33
CA LYS A 86 -3.64 -3.82 -26.34
C LYS A 86 -2.39 -3.38 -25.56
N GLY A 87 -1.32 -4.17 -25.60
CA GLY A 87 -0.18 -4.07 -24.69
C GLY A 87 0.82 -2.97 -25.02
N GLU A 88 0.80 -2.44 -26.24
CA GLU A 88 1.76 -1.42 -26.67
C GLU A 88 1.09 -0.16 -27.25
N GLN A 89 -0.16 -0.25 -27.75
CA GLN A 89 -0.81 0.84 -28.50
C GLN A 89 -2.24 1.19 -28.03
N ASP A 90 -3.03 0.24 -27.52
CA ASP A 90 -4.44 0.44 -27.18
C ASP A 90 -4.75 0.40 -25.67
N GLN A 91 -3.83 0.87 -24.82
CA GLN A 91 -4.37 1.61 -23.68
C GLN A 91 -5.00 2.84 -24.31
N PRO A 92 -6.32 3.10 -24.16
CA PRO A 92 -6.86 4.38 -24.58
C PRO A 92 -5.92 5.39 -23.95
N VAL A 93 -5.22 6.19 -24.76
CA VAL A 93 -4.31 7.19 -24.21
C VAL A 93 -5.22 8.04 -23.35
N ASP A 94 -5.16 7.78 -22.05
CA ASP A 94 -6.20 8.25 -21.17
C ASP A 94 -6.17 9.76 -21.34
N ARG A 95 -7.29 10.41 -21.61
CA ARG A 95 -7.24 11.87 -21.88
C ARG A 95 -6.47 12.57 -20.76
N GLU A 96 -6.57 12.03 -19.55
CA GLU A 96 -5.79 12.37 -18.37
C GLU A 96 -4.28 12.15 -18.51
N ALA A 97 -3.84 11.02 -19.08
CA ALA A 97 -2.43 10.76 -19.38
C ALA A 97 -1.87 11.74 -20.43
N GLU A 98 -2.66 12.13 -21.44
CA GLU A 98 -2.26 13.18 -22.39
C GLU A 98 -2.14 14.56 -21.75
N LEU A 99 -3.11 14.89 -20.88
CA LEU A 99 -3.11 16.13 -20.11
C LEU A 99 -1.92 16.19 -19.15
N SER A 100 -1.58 15.08 -18.51
CA SER A 100 -0.43 14.96 -17.60
C SER A 100 0.91 15.22 -18.30
N LYS A 101 1.05 14.78 -19.56
CA LYS A 101 2.27 15.03 -20.36
C LYS A 101 2.48 16.53 -20.60
N LYS A 102 1.40 17.26 -20.86
CA LYS A 102 1.44 18.72 -21.09
C LYS A 102 1.76 19.45 -19.79
N ASP A 103 0.88 19.36 -18.81
CA ASP A 103 1.06 19.97 -17.50
C ASP A 103 0.71 18.96 -16.40
N PRO A 104 1.67 18.67 -15.49
CA PRO A 104 1.49 17.67 -14.43
C PRO A 104 0.38 18.06 -13.42
N THR A 105 -0.05 19.32 -13.39
CA THR A 105 -1.10 19.81 -12.47
C THR A 105 -2.51 19.72 -13.04
N LEU A 106 -2.67 19.53 -14.35
CA LEU A 106 -3.99 19.55 -15.02
C LEU A 106 -4.94 18.42 -14.59
N PRO A 107 -4.50 17.15 -14.41
CA PRO A 107 -5.41 16.10 -13.98
C PRO A 107 -6.07 16.44 -12.65
N ALA A 108 -5.27 16.88 -11.66
CA ALA A 108 -5.79 17.27 -10.36
C ALA A 108 -6.78 18.44 -10.44
N LYS A 109 -6.45 19.48 -11.22
CA LYS A 109 -7.33 20.64 -11.44
C LYS A 109 -8.65 20.26 -12.10
N ASN A 110 -8.62 19.38 -13.10
CA ASN A 110 -9.82 18.93 -13.81
C ASN A 110 -10.76 18.15 -12.89
N HIS A 111 -10.20 17.41 -11.94
CA HIS A 111 -10.96 16.70 -10.90
C HIS A 111 -11.34 17.57 -9.69
N GLY A 112 -11.04 18.88 -9.70
CA GLY A 112 -11.32 19.79 -8.59
C GLY A 112 -10.44 19.59 -7.35
N ASN A 113 -9.36 18.81 -7.48
CA ASN A 113 -8.43 18.49 -6.41
C ASN A 113 -7.22 19.43 -6.40
N LYS A 114 -6.58 19.56 -5.25
CA LYS A 114 -5.28 20.26 -5.16
C LYS A 114 -4.19 19.38 -5.78
N PRO A 115 -3.34 19.91 -6.68
CA PRO A 115 -2.23 19.16 -7.23
C PRO A 115 -1.23 18.78 -6.13
N SER A 116 -0.54 17.65 -6.32
CA SER A 116 0.49 17.19 -5.39
C SER A 116 1.69 18.13 -5.37
N LYS A 117 2.49 18.09 -4.29
CA LYS A 117 3.74 18.88 -4.20
C LYS A 117 4.70 18.56 -5.36
N GLY A 118 4.80 17.29 -5.75
CA GLY A 118 5.63 16.88 -6.89
C GLY A 118 5.17 17.50 -8.21
N ALA A 119 3.87 17.42 -8.49
CA ALA A 119 3.29 18.02 -9.70
C ALA A 119 3.46 19.55 -9.75
N GLN A 120 3.45 20.23 -8.60
CA GLN A 120 3.74 21.66 -8.53
C GLN A 120 5.20 21.97 -8.88
N ILE A 121 6.14 21.22 -8.32
CA ILE A 121 7.58 21.38 -8.59
C ILE A 121 7.88 21.08 -10.06
N ASP A 122 7.31 20.02 -10.62
CA ASP A 122 7.50 19.66 -12.03
C ASP A 122 6.97 20.75 -12.98
N ALA A 123 5.89 21.43 -12.62
CA ALA A 123 5.36 22.56 -13.39
C ALA A 123 6.25 23.80 -13.29
N GLU A 124 6.79 24.09 -12.11
CA GLU A 124 7.73 25.20 -11.87
C GLU A 124 9.04 24.99 -12.64
N LEU A 125 9.63 23.80 -12.55
CA LEU A 125 10.85 23.45 -13.29
C LEU A 125 10.66 23.59 -14.80
N LYS A 126 9.53 23.11 -15.34
CA LYS A 126 9.20 23.31 -16.77
C LYS A 126 9.14 24.80 -17.14
N ALA A 127 8.53 25.64 -16.30
CA ALA A 127 8.42 27.07 -16.56
C ALA A 127 9.78 27.79 -16.51
N GLU A 128 10.62 27.46 -15.52
CA GLU A 128 11.99 27.98 -15.42
C GLU A 128 12.86 27.55 -16.61
N ASP A 129 12.74 26.30 -17.05
CA ASP A 129 13.46 25.80 -18.21
C ASP A 129 13.05 26.51 -19.49
N GLU A 130 11.75 26.74 -19.70
CA GLU A 130 11.26 27.51 -20.84
C GLU A 130 11.76 28.95 -20.83
N GLN A 131 11.81 29.60 -19.66
CA GLN A 131 12.36 30.95 -19.53
C GLN A 131 13.85 30.98 -19.87
N ARG A 132 14.64 30.07 -19.30
CA ARG A 132 16.08 29.96 -19.61
C ARG A 132 16.34 29.69 -21.09
N LEU A 133 15.50 28.86 -21.73
CA LEU A 133 15.56 28.59 -23.17
C LEU A 133 15.28 29.84 -24.00
N ARG A 134 14.31 30.67 -23.59
CA ARG A 134 13.99 31.94 -24.27
C ARG A 134 15.13 32.96 -24.12
N GLU A 135 15.70 33.10 -22.93
CA GLU A 135 16.85 33.98 -22.68
C GLU A 135 18.08 33.54 -23.49
N LYS A 136 18.32 32.23 -23.59
CA LYS A 136 19.44 31.68 -24.38
C LYS A 136 19.22 31.79 -25.89
N ARG A 137 17.98 31.72 -26.38
CA ARG A 137 17.65 31.89 -27.81
C ARG A 137 17.55 33.35 -28.25
N GLY A 138 17.38 34.28 -27.30
CA GLY A 138 17.28 35.72 -27.54
C GLY A 138 18.61 36.48 -27.47
N LYS A 139 19.74 35.77 -27.34
CA LYS A 139 21.11 36.28 -27.46
C LYS A 139 21.79 35.63 -28.66
#